data_AF-A0A9E8ENF2-F1
#
_entry.id   AF-A0A9E8ENF2-F1
#
_cell.length_a   1.000
_cell.length_b   1.000
_cell.length_c   1.000
_cell.angle_alpha   90.00
_cell.angle_beta   90.00
_cell.angle_gamma   90.00
#
_symmetry.space_group_name_H-M   'P 1'
#
loop_
_entity.id
_entity.type
_entity.pdbx_description
1 polymer ?
#
loop_
_entity_poly.entity_id
_entity_poly.type
_entity_poly.pdbx_seq_one_letter_code
_entity_poly.pdbx_strand_id
1 'polypeptide(L)'
;MIHWYLPAPLVIAMTCISLSDAGADHAKVKAANEHFNAGRYNEAGGLYKSVIEREPQGPNGIIAAFNLGNTLFQTLHHADAAALFHEIAETPGLPEKFRADAHFNAGNAHAQLALPVNKSIEKKTLLKAALKEYRAALLLNPDDQESKVNYEIILRLLKQQAPPPATGKNSDPDTGKSSIGNDIIANILEQAVEEEQTVLRQRYRNADRAKPGGSNKDW
;
A
#
# COMPACT_ATOMS: atom_id res chain seq x y z
N MET A 1 6.00 -25.70 66.91
CA MET A 1 6.24 -25.17 65.55
C MET A 1 4.90 -24.93 64.90
N ILE A 2 4.45 -23.67 64.82
CA ILE A 2 3.21 -23.27 64.15
C ILE A 2 3.61 -22.18 63.16
N HIS A 3 3.61 -22.47 61.87
CA HIS A 3 3.87 -21.49 60.82
C HIS A 3 2.54 -20.94 60.30
N TRP A 4 2.33 -19.65 60.49
CA TRP A 4 1.21 -18.90 59.91
C TRP A 4 1.57 -18.51 58.48
N TYR A 5 0.77 -18.94 57.50
CA TYR A 5 0.81 -18.43 56.14
C TYR A 5 -0.06 -17.17 56.05
N LEU A 6 0.55 -16.02 55.76
CA LEU A 6 -0.16 -14.81 55.33
C LEU A 6 -0.37 -14.86 53.81
N PRO A 7 -1.59 -14.71 53.28
CA PRO A 7 -1.81 -14.59 51.84
C PRO A 7 -1.35 -13.19 51.36
N ALA A 8 -0.51 -13.17 50.34
CA ALA A 8 -0.07 -11.95 49.67
C ALA A 8 -1.27 -11.22 49.02
N PRO A 9 -1.38 -9.89 49.13
CA PRO A 9 -2.47 -9.16 48.50
C PRO A 9 -2.23 -9.09 46.98
N LEU A 10 -3.22 -9.57 46.23
CA LEU A 10 -3.32 -9.43 44.78
C LEU A 10 -3.50 -7.94 44.45
N VAL A 11 -2.44 -7.29 43.96
CA VAL A 11 -2.51 -5.94 43.39
C VAL A 11 -3.14 -6.06 42.00
N ILE A 12 -4.45 -5.83 41.91
CA ILE A 12 -5.12 -5.61 40.63
C ILE A 12 -4.82 -4.17 40.20
N ALA A 13 -3.80 -4.02 39.36
CA ALA A 13 -3.54 -2.76 38.67
C ALA A 13 -4.69 -2.50 37.68
N MET A 14 -5.61 -1.62 38.07
CA MET A 14 -6.68 -1.13 37.22
C MET A 14 -6.06 -0.18 36.19
N THR A 15 -5.65 -0.72 35.04
CA THR A 15 -5.23 0.07 33.89
C THR A 15 -6.44 0.84 33.37
N CYS A 16 -6.50 2.13 33.69
CA CYS A 16 -7.40 3.07 33.05
C CYS A 16 -7.08 3.08 31.56
N ILE A 17 -7.94 2.46 30.75
CA ILE A 17 -7.92 2.62 29.30
C ILE A 17 -8.39 4.05 29.03
N SER A 18 -7.45 4.93 28.73
CA SER A 18 -7.68 6.35 28.39
C SER A 18 -8.49 6.46 27.10
N LEU A 19 -9.81 6.41 27.21
CA LEU A 19 -10.74 6.59 26.09
C LEU A 19 -10.66 7.98 25.42
N SER A 20 -9.94 8.94 26.02
CA SER A 20 -9.78 10.31 25.50
C SER A 20 -8.83 10.43 24.30
N ASP A 21 -7.84 9.55 24.17
CA ASP A 21 -6.79 9.68 23.15
C ASP A 21 -7.27 9.25 21.75
N ALA A 22 -8.09 8.19 21.66
CA ALA A 22 -8.57 7.65 20.40
C ALA A 22 -9.41 8.65 19.58
N GLY A 23 -10.19 9.51 20.25
CA GLY A 23 -10.96 10.56 19.57
C GLY A 23 -10.08 11.69 19.00
N ALA A 24 -8.99 12.03 19.70
CA ALA A 24 -8.03 13.03 19.24
C ALA A 24 -7.20 12.51 18.05
N ASP A 25 -6.80 11.23 18.07
CA ASP A 25 -6.08 10.61 16.96
C ASP A 25 -6.95 10.46 15.71
N HIS A 26 -8.21 10.07 15.88
CA HIS A 26 -9.17 10.06 14.77
C HIS A 26 -9.31 11.44 14.10
N ALA A 27 -9.43 12.51 14.89
CA ALA A 27 -9.48 13.87 14.37
C ALA A 27 -8.21 14.29 13.63
N LYS A 28 -7.03 13.83 14.09
CA LYS A 28 -5.75 14.05 13.40
C LYS A 28 -5.66 13.31 12.07
N VAL A 29 -6.12 12.05 12.00
CA VAL A 29 -6.21 11.31 10.72
C VAL A 29 -7.10 12.04 9.73
N LYS A 30 -8.27 12.52 10.17
CA LYS A 30 -9.15 13.33 9.32
C LYS A 30 -8.48 14.61 8.81
N ALA A 31 -7.79 15.34 9.68
CA ALA A 31 -7.03 16.51 9.26
C ALA A 31 -5.92 16.15 8.24
N ALA A 32 -5.22 15.03 8.45
CA ALA A 32 -4.21 14.53 7.51
C ALA A 32 -4.83 14.20 6.14
N ASN A 33 -6.01 13.55 6.10
CA ASN A 33 -6.77 13.28 4.88
C ASN A 33 -7.15 14.58 4.14
N GLU A 34 -7.59 15.61 4.88
CA GLU A 34 -7.90 16.93 4.31
C GLU A 34 -6.66 17.59 3.68
N HIS A 35 -5.49 17.49 4.33
CA HIS A 35 -4.22 17.95 3.78
C HIS A 35 -3.83 17.16 2.52
N PHE A 36 -3.96 15.83 2.56
CA PHE A 36 -3.69 14.96 1.41
C PHE A 36 -4.57 15.32 0.21
N ASN A 37 -5.88 15.47 0.42
CA ASN A 37 -6.84 15.83 -0.63
C ASN A 37 -6.55 17.20 -1.27
N ALA A 38 -5.93 18.10 -0.51
CA ALA A 38 -5.51 19.40 -1.01
C ALA A 38 -4.10 19.40 -1.63
N GLY A 39 -3.46 18.25 -1.79
CA GLY A 39 -2.09 18.12 -2.32
C GLY A 39 -0.99 18.57 -1.36
N ARG A 40 -1.33 18.85 -0.09
CA ARG A 40 -0.39 19.26 0.96
C ARG A 40 0.22 18.03 1.63
N TYR A 41 1.00 17.28 0.86
CA TYR A 41 1.50 15.95 1.26
C TYR A 41 2.51 15.99 2.41
N ASN A 42 3.30 17.05 2.54
CA ASN A 42 4.24 17.19 3.66
C ASN A 42 3.49 17.31 4.99
N GLU A 43 2.46 18.13 5.04
CA GLU A 43 1.61 18.31 6.21
C GLU A 43 0.79 17.05 6.52
N ALA A 44 0.24 16.40 5.50
CA ALA A 44 -0.45 15.12 5.65
C ALA A 44 0.49 14.06 6.26
N GLY A 45 1.69 13.89 5.68
CA GLY A 45 2.69 12.94 6.15
C GLY A 45 3.12 13.19 7.60
N GLY A 46 3.29 14.45 8.00
CA GLY A 46 3.61 14.81 9.38
C GLY A 46 2.52 14.40 10.37
N LEU A 47 1.24 14.63 10.03
CA LEU A 47 0.12 14.24 10.87
C LEU A 47 -0.05 12.72 10.95
N TYR A 48 0.09 11.98 9.84
CA TYR A 48 0.04 10.51 9.86
C TYR A 48 1.15 9.94 10.74
N LYS A 49 2.39 10.41 10.60
CA LYS A 49 3.51 9.98 11.46
C LYS A 49 3.23 10.22 12.94
N SER A 50 2.67 11.38 13.29
CA SER A 50 2.30 11.68 14.68
C SER A 50 1.25 10.71 15.26
N VAL A 51 0.30 10.24 14.44
CA VAL A 51 -0.69 9.23 14.88
C VAL A 51 -0.04 7.86 15.05
N ILE A 52 0.81 7.45 14.11
CA ILE A 52 1.56 6.18 14.15
C ILE A 52 2.45 6.13 15.40
N GLU A 53 3.13 7.23 15.76
CA GLU A 53 3.98 7.29 16.96
C GLU A 53 3.19 7.10 18.27
N ARG A 54 1.93 7.56 18.31
CA ARG A 54 1.08 7.48 19.50
C ARG A 54 0.39 6.13 19.64
N GLU A 55 -0.05 5.54 18.53
CA GLU A 55 -0.77 4.27 18.52
C GLU A 55 -0.28 3.32 17.41
N PRO A 56 0.98 2.87 17.44
CA PRO A 56 1.61 2.16 16.32
C PRO A 56 0.90 0.85 15.91
N GLN A 57 0.17 0.24 16.83
CA GLN A 57 -0.60 -1.00 16.62
C GLN A 57 -2.11 -0.76 16.82
N GLY A 58 -2.51 0.51 17.02
CA GLY A 58 -3.90 0.90 17.21
C GLY A 58 -4.62 1.11 15.88
N PRO A 59 -5.96 1.09 15.87
CA PRO A 59 -6.75 1.22 14.65
C PRO A 59 -6.44 2.48 13.83
N ASN A 60 -6.27 3.66 14.46
CA ASN A 60 -5.96 4.85 13.67
C ASN A 60 -4.49 4.88 13.26
N GLY A 61 -3.58 4.27 14.02
CA GLY A 61 -2.18 4.12 13.62
C GLY A 61 -2.02 3.26 12.38
N ILE A 62 -2.75 2.15 12.30
CA ILE A 62 -2.77 1.26 11.12
C ILE A 62 -3.33 2.00 9.89
N ILE A 63 -4.45 2.72 10.05
CA ILE A 63 -5.03 3.56 8.97
C ILE A 63 -4.05 4.66 8.55
N ALA A 64 -3.44 5.35 9.52
CA ALA A 64 -2.45 6.39 9.26
C ALA A 64 -1.21 5.85 8.55
N ALA A 65 -0.74 4.64 8.87
CA ALA A 65 0.36 3.99 8.18
C ALA A 65 0.02 3.70 6.72
N PHE A 66 -1.17 3.18 6.45
CA PHE A 66 -1.64 2.94 5.07
C PHE A 66 -1.71 4.26 4.28
N ASN A 67 -2.27 5.31 4.88
CA ASN A 67 -2.39 6.62 4.23
C ASN A 67 -1.05 7.34 4.09
N LEU A 68 -0.10 7.07 4.99
CA LEU A 68 1.29 7.50 4.83
C LEU A 68 1.93 6.81 3.63
N GLY A 69 1.69 5.51 3.42
CA GLY A 69 2.10 4.78 2.21
C GLY A 69 1.58 5.46 0.94
N ASN A 70 0.31 5.85 0.94
CA ASN A 70 -0.28 6.60 -0.17
C ASN A 70 0.41 7.96 -0.37
N THR A 71 0.75 8.66 0.72
CA THR A 71 1.47 9.94 0.68
C THR A 71 2.90 9.78 0.12
N LEU A 72 3.59 8.71 0.49
CA LEU A 72 4.93 8.37 -0.04
C LEU A 72 4.85 8.08 -1.53
N PHE A 73 3.83 7.33 -1.96
CA PHE A 73 3.59 7.06 -3.37
C PHE A 73 3.35 8.35 -4.18
N GLN A 74 2.52 9.26 -3.66
CA GLN A 74 2.25 10.56 -4.31
C GLN A 74 3.46 11.47 -4.41
N THR A 75 4.43 11.31 -3.51
CA THR A 75 5.63 12.13 -3.45
C THR A 75 6.83 11.44 -4.12
N LEU A 76 6.59 10.41 -4.93
CA LEU A 76 7.59 9.63 -5.68
C LEU A 76 8.57 8.83 -4.82
N HIS A 77 8.29 8.67 -3.51
CA HIS A 77 9.04 7.81 -2.61
C HIS A 77 8.55 6.36 -2.73
N HIS A 78 8.55 5.82 -3.96
CA HIS A 78 7.92 4.53 -4.26
C HIS A 78 8.60 3.34 -3.55
N ALA A 79 9.91 3.41 -3.26
CA ALA A 79 10.60 2.36 -2.50
C ALA A 79 10.10 2.29 -1.05
N ASP A 80 9.98 3.44 -0.39
CA ASP A 80 9.46 3.53 0.97
C ASP A 80 7.98 3.14 1.03
N ALA A 81 7.19 3.57 0.03
CA ALA A 81 5.80 3.17 -0.11
C ALA A 81 5.66 1.64 -0.25
N ALA A 82 6.45 1.02 -1.14
CA ALA A 82 6.41 -0.43 -1.34
C ALA A 82 6.74 -1.21 -0.05
N ALA A 83 7.79 -0.77 0.68
CA ALA A 83 8.18 -1.40 1.94
C ALA A 83 7.08 -1.27 3.01
N LEU A 84 6.52 -0.07 3.19
CA LEU A 84 5.49 0.18 4.19
C LEU A 84 4.20 -0.58 3.88
N PHE A 85 3.76 -0.60 2.62
CA PHE A 85 2.58 -1.37 2.23
C PHE A 85 2.78 -2.87 2.39
N HIS A 86 3.96 -3.39 2.05
CA HIS A 86 4.28 -4.80 2.27
C HIS A 86 4.24 -5.15 3.77
N GLU A 87 4.81 -4.31 4.64
CA GLU A 87 4.76 -4.52 6.10
C GLU A 87 3.32 -4.56 6.63
N ILE A 88 2.47 -3.64 6.17
CA ILE A 88 1.04 -3.62 6.52
C ILE A 88 0.36 -4.90 6.04
N ALA A 89 0.64 -5.32 4.80
CA ALA A 89 0.03 -6.51 4.21
C ALA A 89 0.43 -7.82 4.93
N GLU A 90 1.64 -7.87 5.48
CA GLU A 90 2.15 -9.00 6.27
C GLU A 90 1.72 -8.96 7.75
N THR A 91 1.06 -7.89 8.19
CA THR A 91 0.62 -7.76 9.60
C THR A 91 -0.50 -8.76 9.92
N PRO A 92 -0.27 -9.72 10.83
CA PRO A 92 -1.26 -10.74 11.15
C PRO A 92 -2.50 -10.15 11.85
N GLY A 93 -3.66 -10.72 11.56
CA GLY A 93 -4.92 -10.33 12.21
C GLY A 93 -5.60 -9.10 11.62
N LEU A 94 -4.96 -8.39 10.67
CA LEU A 94 -5.67 -7.41 9.86
C LEU A 94 -6.66 -8.10 8.91
N PRO A 95 -7.80 -7.46 8.59
CA PRO A 95 -8.77 -8.01 7.65
C PRO A 95 -8.12 -8.39 6.32
N GLU A 96 -8.48 -9.54 5.74
CA GLU A 96 -7.88 -10.03 4.49
C GLU A 96 -8.00 -9.01 3.35
N LYS A 97 -9.15 -8.32 3.25
CA LYS A 97 -9.33 -7.24 2.27
C LYS A 97 -8.33 -6.09 2.49
N PHE A 98 -8.01 -5.73 3.73
CA PHE A 98 -7.03 -4.67 4.03
C PHE A 98 -5.63 -5.07 3.58
N ARG A 99 -5.28 -6.31 3.88
CA ARG A 99 -4.00 -6.89 3.49
C ARG A 99 -3.90 -7.03 1.97
N ALA A 100 -5.00 -7.36 1.30
CA ALA A 100 -5.08 -7.42 -0.16
C ALA A 100 -4.84 -6.03 -0.78
N ASP A 101 -5.55 -5.00 -0.29
CA ASP A 101 -5.39 -3.63 -0.76
C ASP A 101 -3.96 -3.10 -0.50
N ALA A 102 -3.33 -3.50 0.61
CA ALA A 102 -1.94 -3.17 0.90
C ALA A 102 -0.96 -3.87 -0.06
N HIS A 103 -1.11 -5.17 -0.33
CA HIS A 103 -0.32 -5.87 -1.34
C HIS A 103 -0.49 -5.24 -2.73
N PHE A 104 -1.71 -4.89 -3.12
CA PHE A 104 -1.97 -4.21 -4.38
C PHE A 104 -1.17 -2.89 -4.48
N ASN A 105 -1.22 -2.05 -3.45
CA ASN A 105 -0.46 -0.80 -3.41
C ASN A 105 1.06 -1.01 -3.40
N ALA A 106 1.56 -2.04 -2.73
CA ALA A 106 2.98 -2.43 -2.81
C ALA A 106 3.38 -2.83 -4.23
N GLY A 107 2.51 -3.57 -4.93
CA GLY A 107 2.66 -3.92 -6.33
C GLY A 107 2.74 -2.70 -7.25
N ASN A 108 1.83 -1.74 -7.07
CA ASN A 108 1.81 -0.48 -7.80
C ASN A 108 3.11 0.31 -7.58
N ALA A 109 3.59 0.37 -6.34
CA ALA A 109 4.83 1.06 -5.98
C ALA A 109 6.07 0.41 -6.63
N HIS A 110 6.16 -0.92 -6.64
CA HIS A 110 7.21 -1.62 -7.38
C HIS A 110 7.13 -1.43 -8.89
N ALA A 111 5.93 -1.39 -9.45
CA ALA A 111 5.72 -1.16 -10.86
C ALA A 111 6.19 0.25 -11.28
N GLN A 112 5.85 1.27 -10.49
CA GLN A 112 6.31 2.65 -10.71
C GLN A 112 7.83 2.78 -10.60
N LEU A 113 8.48 2.11 -9.65
CA LEU A 113 9.94 2.04 -9.59
C LEU A 113 10.55 1.42 -10.86
N ALA A 114 9.87 0.46 -11.47
CA ALA A 114 10.39 -0.27 -12.62
C ALA A 114 10.32 0.53 -13.94
N LEU A 115 9.36 1.44 -14.08
CA LEU A 115 9.11 2.17 -15.33
C LEU A 115 10.34 2.93 -15.84
N PRO A 116 10.99 3.83 -15.05
CA PRO A 116 12.11 4.63 -15.53
C PRO A 116 13.44 3.85 -15.62
N VAL A 117 13.48 2.60 -15.15
CA VAL A 117 14.73 1.83 -15.09
C VAL A 117 15.10 1.31 -16.47
N ASN A 118 16.29 1.66 -16.96
CA ASN A 118 16.83 1.17 -18.23
C ASN A 118 17.63 -0.14 -18.10
N LYS A 119 18.14 -0.45 -16.90
CA LYS A 119 18.94 -1.64 -16.64
C LYS A 119 18.04 -2.88 -16.60
N SER A 120 18.20 -3.78 -17.58
CA SER A 120 17.32 -4.96 -17.75
C SER A 120 17.19 -5.83 -16.49
N ILE A 121 18.29 -6.05 -15.75
CA ILE A 121 18.25 -6.90 -14.55
C ILE A 121 17.44 -6.24 -13.44
N GLU A 122 17.72 -4.97 -13.15
CA GLU A 122 17.03 -4.20 -12.11
C GLU A 122 15.54 -4.04 -12.43
N LYS A 123 15.20 -3.69 -13.68
CA LYS A 123 13.82 -3.61 -14.15
C LYS A 123 13.10 -4.95 -13.97
N LYS A 124 13.70 -6.07 -14.40
CA LYS A 124 13.13 -7.41 -14.21
C LYS A 124 12.91 -7.76 -12.74
N THR A 125 13.83 -7.38 -11.86
CA THR A 125 13.69 -7.61 -10.42
C THR A 125 12.49 -6.85 -9.86
N LEU A 126 12.34 -5.57 -10.20
CA LEU A 126 11.22 -4.75 -9.75
C LEU A 126 9.87 -5.24 -10.32
N LEU A 127 9.81 -5.61 -11.60
CA LEU A 127 8.59 -6.18 -12.18
C LEU A 127 8.20 -7.51 -11.55
N LYS A 128 9.18 -8.37 -11.22
CA LYS A 128 8.91 -9.61 -10.47
C LYS A 128 8.41 -9.34 -9.06
N ALA A 129 8.92 -8.30 -8.40
CA ALA A 129 8.41 -7.86 -7.10
C ALA A 129 6.94 -7.41 -7.22
N ALA A 130 6.61 -6.56 -8.21
CA ALA A 130 5.23 -6.16 -8.46
C ALA A 130 4.30 -7.37 -8.70
N LEU A 131 4.70 -8.34 -9.53
CA LEU A 131 3.92 -9.56 -9.77
C LEU A 131 3.72 -10.40 -8.51
N LYS A 132 4.70 -10.45 -7.61
CA LYS A 132 4.59 -11.17 -6.34
C LYS A 132 3.52 -10.53 -5.47
N GLU A 133 3.53 -9.20 -5.35
CA GLU A 133 2.57 -8.46 -4.52
C GLU A 133 1.15 -8.56 -5.10
N TYR A 134 0.93 -8.33 -6.40
CA TYR A 134 -0.40 -8.53 -7.00
C TYR A 134 -0.91 -9.97 -6.86
N ARG A 135 -0.02 -10.96 -6.97
CA ARG A 135 -0.41 -12.36 -6.71
C ARG A 135 -0.85 -12.56 -5.27
N ALA A 136 -0.16 -11.96 -4.30
CA ALA A 136 -0.55 -12.03 -2.89
C ALA A 136 -1.91 -11.35 -2.66
N ALA A 137 -2.15 -10.19 -3.27
CA ALA A 137 -3.46 -9.52 -3.26
C ALA A 137 -4.56 -10.44 -3.81
N LEU A 138 -4.35 -11.09 -4.96
CA LEU A 138 -5.31 -12.00 -5.59
C LEU A 138 -5.55 -13.30 -4.82
N LEU A 139 -4.58 -13.75 -4.01
CA LEU A 139 -4.77 -14.91 -3.13
C LEU A 139 -5.68 -14.58 -1.95
N LEU A 140 -5.66 -13.33 -1.48
CA LEU A 140 -6.52 -12.83 -0.41
C LEU A 140 -7.89 -12.37 -0.94
N ASN A 141 -7.93 -11.79 -2.13
CA ASN A 141 -9.13 -11.30 -2.79
C ASN A 141 -9.14 -11.71 -4.27
N PRO A 142 -9.64 -12.92 -4.61
CA PRO A 142 -9.66 -13.41 -5.99
C PRO A 142 -10.53 -12.60 -6.95
N ASP A 143 -11.43 -11.76 -6.46
CA ASP A 143 -12.35 -10.94 -7.27
C ASP A 143 -11.82 -9.54 -7.55
N ASP A 144 -10.64 -9.17 -7.02
CA ASP A 144 -9.98 -7.91 -7.30
C ASP A 144 -9.62 -7.77 -8.79
N GLN A 145 -10.43 -6.99 -9.50
CA GLN A 145 -10.26 -6.77 -10.93
C GLN A 145 -9.05 -5.86 -11.24
N GLU A 146 -8.73 -4.92 -10.34
CA GLU A 146 -7.61 -3.98 -10.50
C GLU A 146 -6.29 -4.75 -10.40
N SER A 147 -6.13 -5.60 -9.37
CA SER A 147 -4.98 -6.49 -9.24
C SER A 147 -4.80 -7.43 -10.45
N LYS A 148 -5.88 -7.96 -11.03
CA LYS A 148 -5.81 -8.82 -12.23
C LYS A 148 -5.27 -8.06 -13.44
N VAL A 149 -5.79 -6.86 -13.68
CA VAL A 149 -5.39 -6.02 -14.81
C VAL A 149 -3.92 -5.62 -14.65
N ASN A 150 -3.53 -5.12 -13.49
CA ASN A 150 -2.16 -4.69 -13.23
C ASN A 150 -1.18 -5.88 -13.30
N TYR A 151 -1.54 -7.05 -12.77
CA TYR A 151 -0.75 -8.26 -12.92
C TYR A 151 -0.48 -8.61 -14.40
N GLU A 152 -1.49 -8.59 -15.25
CA GLU A 152 -1.35 -8.93 -16.67
C GLU A 152 -0.50 -7.90 -17.43
N ILE A 153 -0.67 -6.61 -17.13
CA ILE A 153 0.17 -5.52 -17.68
C ILE A 153 1.65 -5.76 -17.35
N ILE A 154 1.98 -6.01 -16.07
CA ILE A 154 3.35 -6.24 -15.64
C ILE A 154 3.90 -7.56 -16.20
N LEU A 155 3.08 -8.60 -16.31
CA LEU A 155 3.49 -9.87 -16.89
C LEU A 155 3.89 -9.72 -18.37
N ARG A 156 3.15 -8.91 -19.14
CA ARG A 156 3.48 -8.60 -20.54
C ARG A 156 4.77 -7.81 -20.64
N LEU A 157 4.95 -6.78 -19.81
CA LEU A 157 6.17 -5.98 -19.77
C LEU A 157 7.41 -6.84 -19.43
N LEU A 158 7.27 -7.78 -18.50
CA LEU A 158 8.35 -8.70 -18.16
C LEU A 158 8.71 -9.66 -19.30
N LYS A 159 7.70 -10.18 -20.02
CA LYS A 159 7.89 -11.07 -21.19
C LYS A 159 8.60 -10.35 -22.33
N GLN A 160 8.26 -9.09 -22.61
CA GLN A 160 8.90 -8.29 -23.65
C GLN A 160 10.39 -7.98 -23.35
N GLN A 161 10.80 -8.06 -22.08
CA GLN A 161 12.21 -7.92 -21.69
C GLN A 161 13.01 -9.22 -21.74
N ALA A 162 12.37 -10.38 -21.95
CA ALA A 162 13.10 -11.63 -22.13
C ALA A 162 13.80 -11.61 -23.51
N PRO A 163 15.06 -12.08 -23.61
CA PRO A 163 15.68 -12.26 -24.91
C PRO A 163 14.77 -13.15 -25.79
N PRO A 164 14.65 -12.87 -27.10
CA PRO A 164 13.82 -13.69 -27.98
C PRO A 164 14.22 -15.16 -27.87
N PRO A 165 13.26 -16.10 -27.98
CA PRO A 165 13.59 -17.52 -28.01
C PRO A 165 14.66 -17.76 -29.07
N ALA A 166 15.66 -18.60 -28.75
CA ALA A 166 16.71 -18.97 -29.69
C ALA A 166 16.15 -19.88 -30.80
N THR A 167 15.35 -19.32 -31.71
CA THR A 167 15.04 -19.95 -32.99
C THR A 167 16.08 -19.46 -33.98
N GLY A 168 17.02 -20.32 -34.32
CA GLY A 168 18.02 -20.04 -35.35
C GLY A 168 17.33 -19.73 -36.68
N LYS A 169 17.33 -18.46 -37.08
CA LYS A 169 17.35 -17.96 -38.46
C LYS A 169 17.48 -16.44 -38.43
N ASN A 170 18.47 -15.93 -39.18
CA ASN A 170 18.71 -14.51 -39.42
C ASN A 170 17.39 -13.74 -39.63
N SER A 171 17.13 -12.78 -38.76
CA SER A 171 16.19 -11.69 -39.00
C SER A 171 16.68 -10.45 -38.26
N ASP A 172 16.55 -9.31 -38.93
CA ASP A 172 16.98 -7.97 -38.53
C ASP A 172 16.59 -7.63 -37.07
N PRO A 173 17.35 -6.79 -36.35
CA PRO A 173 16.95 -6.33 -35.03
C PRO A 173 15.72 -5.41 -35.16
N ASP A 174 14.53 -5.96 -34.92
CA ASP A 174 13.24 -5.26 -34.80
C ASP A 174 13.17 -4.47 -33.47
N THR A 175 14.18 -3.63 -33.22
CA THR A 175 14.29 -2.82 -32.00
C THR A 175 13.22 -1.74 -31.91
N GLY A 176 12.68 -1.29 -33.05
CA GLY A 176 11.64 -0.26 -33.13
C GLY A 176 10.28 -0.68 -32.60
N LYS A 177 9.77 -1.88 -32.95
CA LYS A 177 8.45 -2.33 -32.49
C LYS A 177 8.41 -2.67 -31.00
N SER A 178 9.51 -3.20 -30.46
CA SER A 178 9.63 -3.52 -29.03
C SER A 178 9.61 -2.26 -28.15
N SER A 179 10.28 -1.18 -28.59
CA SER A 179 10.23 0.11 -27.88
C SER A 179 8.81 0.68 -27.84
N ILE A 180 8.14 0.74 -29.00
CA ILE A 180 6.76 1.26 -29.11
C ILE A 180 5.79 0.45 -28.23
N GLY A 181 5.97 -0.88 -28.17
CA GLY A 181 5.17 -1.74 -27.30
C GLY A 181 5.36 -1.46 -25.80
N ASN A 182 6.60 -1.22 -25.37
CA ASN A 182 6.91 -0.86 -23.99
C ASN A 182 6.30 0.49 -23.60
N ASP A 183 6.39 1.49 -24.49
CA ASP A 183 5.87 2.84 -24.24
C ASP A 183 4.35 2.83 -24.08
N ILE A 184 3.63 2.05 -24.90
CA ILE A 184 2.17 1.89 -24.77
C ILE A 184 1.80 1.24 -23.43
N ILE A 185 2.52 0.19 -23.01
CA ILE A 185 2.24 -0.51 -21.74
C ILE A 185 2.53 0.40 -20.55
N ALA A 186 3.63 1.18 -20.59
CA ALA A 186 3.96 2.15 -19.56
C ALA A 186 2.85 3.21 -19.42
N ASN A 187 2.37 3.76 -20.53
CA ASN A 187 1.29 4.75 -20.52
C ASN A 187 -0.02 4.17 -19.95
N ILE A 188 -0.38 2.92 -20.29
CA ILE A 188 -1.58 2.27 -19.73
C ILE A 188 -1.45 2.11 -18.21
N LEU A 189 -0.26 1.73 -17.72
CA LEU A 189 -0.02 1.60 -16.28
C LEU A 189 -0.09 2.96 -15.58
N GLU A 190 0.51 4.00 -16.17
CA GLU A 190 0.44 5.36 -15.63
C GLU A 190 -1.01 5.86 -15.56
N GLN A 191 -1.80 5.62 -16.61
CA GLN A 191 -3.24 5.94 -16.60
C GLN A 191 -4.01 5.18 -15.53
N ALA A 192 -3.78 3.86 -15.39
CA ALA A 192 -4.41 3.06 -14.35
C ALA A 192 -4.07 3.60 -12.95
N VAL A 193 -2.80 3.98 -12.74
CA VAL A 193 -2.37 4.61 -11.48
C VAL A 193 -3.05 5.96 -11.29
N GLU A 194 -3.14 6.84 -12.29
CA GLU A 194 -3.84 8.12 -12.17
C GLU A 194 -5.34 7.99 -11.84
N GLU A 195 -6.01 7.02 -12.45
CA GLU A 195 -7.41 6.69 -12.15
C GLU A 195 -7.57 6.24 -10.70
N GLU A 196 -6.71 5.33 -10.25
CA GLU A 196 -6.69 4.84 -8.86
C GLU A 196 -6.42 5.97 -7.87
N GLN A 197 -5.48 6.88 -8.18
CA GLN A 197 -5.23 8.06 -7.35
C GLN A 197 -6.46 8.96 -7.24
N THR A 198 -7.20 9.10 -8.34
CA THR A 198 -8.45 9.88 -8.37
C THR A 198 -9.51 9.23 -7.49
N VAL A 199 -9.65 7.91 -7.57
CA VAL A 199 -10.54 7.13 -6.71
C VAL A 199 -10.14 7.26 -5.24
N LEU A 200 -8.85 7.19 -4.91
CA LEU A 200 -8.35 7.33 -3.54
C LEU A 200 -8.69 8.70 -2.94
N ARG A 201 -8.46 9.79 -3.68
CA ARG A 201 -8.85 11.15 -3.24
C ARG A 201 -10.35 11.26 -3.01
N GLN A 202 -11.16 10.63 -3.86
CA GLN A 202 -12.60 10.57 -3.66
C GLN A 202 -12.97 9.76 -2.42
N ARG A 203 -12.31 8.62 -2.17
CA ARG A 203 -12.51 7.79 -0.97
C ARG A 203 -12.22 8.59 0.29
N TYR A 204 -11.07 9.25 0.41
CA TYR A 204 -10.77 10.09 1.58
C TYR A 204 -11.80 11.19 1.78
N ARG A 205 -12.18 11.90 0.70
CA ARG A 205 -13.21 12.94 0.77
C ARG A 205 -14.56 12.40 1.26
N ASN A 206 -14.91 11.17 0.89
CA ASN A 206 -16.18 10.55 1.27
C ASN A 206 -16.12 9.97 2.69
N ALA A 207 -14.99 9.38 3.09
CA ALA A 207 -14.75 8.92 4.46
C ALA A 207 -14.86 10.08 5.47
N ASP A 208 -14.32 11.25 5.13
CA ASP A 208 -14.43 12.46 5.96
C ASP A 208 -15.87 12.98 6.11
N ARG A 209 -16.79 12.55 5.22
CA ARG A 209 -18.22 12.93 5.21
C ARG A 209 -19.13 11.91 5.88
N ALA A 210 -18.66 10.70 6.16
CA ALA A 210 -19.45 9.69 6.86
C ALA A 210 -19.67 10.08 8.33
N LYS A 211 -20.91 9.92 8.84
CA LYS A 211 -21.24 10.25 10.23
C LYS A 211 -20.57 9.25 11.20
N PRO A 212 -20.06 9.70 12.36
CA PRO A 212 -19.53 8.79 13.37
C PRO A 212 -20.68 7.97 13.95
N GLY A 213 -20.74 6.68 13.60
CA GLY A 213 -21.79 5.76 14.04
C GLY A 213 -22.27 4.75 12.99
N GLY A 214 -21.93 4.94 11.71
CA GLY A 214 -22.10 3.91 10.68
C GLY A 214 -20.88 2.98 10.67
N SER A 215 -21.06 1.71 10.99
CA SER A 215 -20.01 0.70 10.98
C SER A 215 -19.59 0.30 9.55
N ASN A 216 -19.23 1.27 8.72
CA ASN A 216 -18.50 0.95 7.52
C ASN A 216 -17.02 0.99 7.89
N LYS A 217 -16.48 -0.22 8.08
CA LYS A 217 -15.05 -0.52 8.16
C LYS A 217 -14.44 -0.25 6.78
N ASP A 218 -14.53 1.00 6.38
CA ASP A 218 -13.88 1.58 5.22
C ASP A 218 -12.66 2.29 5.82
N TRP A 219 -11.74 1.47 6.33
CA TRP A 219 -10.37 1.92 6.51
C TRP A 219 -9.84 2.49 5.17
#